data_AF-A0A7V2F5Z7-F1
#
_entry.id   AF-A0A7V2F5Z7-F1
#
_cell.length_a   1.000
_cell.length_b   1.000
_cell.length_c   1.000
_cell.angle_alpha   90.00
_cell.angle_beta   90.00
_cell.angle_gamma   90.00
#
_symmetry.space_group_name_H-M   'P 1'
#
loop_
_entity.id
_entity.type
_entity.pdbx_description
1 polymer ?
#
loop_
_entity_poly.entity_id
_entity_poly.type
_entity_poly.pdbx_seq_one_letter_code
_entity_poly.pdbx_strand_id
1 'polypeptide(L)'
;MPEHPALSLLREILDVGDEIAQALSRQNFEYLPELTQRRSLLLAQLQQHPLPESFDPEWEVLRVALNAQHRRLNELLAETERQLAQALLEVEHYKRARHQYQETSPRQVLREDLRG
;
A
#
# COMPACT_ATOMS: atom_id res chain seq x y z
N MET A 1 37.24 -8.84 -7.08
CA MET A 1 36.87 -8.14 -5.83
C MET A 1 35.53 -8.72 -5.41
N PRO A 2 35.41 -9.33 -4.22
CA PRO A 2 34.11 -9.79 -3.73
C PRO A 2 33.17 -8.58 -3.59
N GLU A 3 31.94 -8.72 -4.08
CA GLU A 3 30.90 -7.70 -3.97
C GLU A 3 30.66 -7.38 -2.49
N HIS A 4 30.56 -6.09 -2.15
CA HIS A 4 30.31 -5.68 -0.78
C HIS A 4 28.91 -6.21 -0.36
N PRO A 5 28.78 -6.94 0.76
CA PRO A 5 27.52 -7.60 1.13
C PRO A 5 26.33 -6.64 1.25
N ALA A 6 26.59 -5.36 1.58
CA ALA A 6 25.57 -4.33 1.62
C ALA A 6 25.00 -3.94 0.23
N LEU A 7 25.74 -4.12 -0.86
CA LEU A 7 25.22 -3.86 -2.22
C LEU A 7 24.15 -4.89 -2.61
N SER A 8 24.39 -6.16 -2.32
CA SER A 8 23.41 -7.23 -2.52
C SER A 8 22.14 -6.98 -1.71
N LEU A 9 22.27 -6.55 -0.45
CA LEU A 9 21.13 -6.20 0.39
C LEU A 9 20.34 -5.00 -0.15
N LEU A 10 21.03 -3.95 -0.62
CA LEU A 10 20.37 -2.79 -1.22
C LEU A 10 19.56 -3.18 -2.46
N ARG A 11 20.10 -4.04 -3.33
CA ARG A 11 19.39 -4.56 -4.49
C ARG A 11 18.15 -5.35 -4.07
N GLU A 12 18.27 -6.24 -3.09
CA GLU A 12 17.12 -7.01 -2.61
C GLU A 12 16.05 -6.12 -1.94
N ILE A 13 16.43 -5.07 -1.21
CA ILE A 13 15.49 -4.12 -0.63
C ILE A 13 14.72 -3.38 -1.73
N LEU A 14 15.39 -3.04 -2.84
CA LEU A 14 14.76 -2.44 -4.01
C LEU A 14 13.80 -3.43 -4.67
N ASP A 15 14.20 -4.67 -4.90
CA ASP A 15 13.33 -5.68 -5.50
C ASP A 15 12.04 -5.89 -4.67
N VAL A 16 12.16 -6.05 -3.35
CA VAL A 16 11.00 -6.17 -2.46
C VAL A 16 10.15 -4.89 -2.47
N GLY A 17 10.78 -3.71 -2.55
CA GLY A 17 10.04 -2.45 -2.68
C GLY A 17 9.24 -2.34 -3.98
N ASP A 18 9.73 -2.91 -5.08
CA ASP A 18 9.02 -2.97 -6.35
C ASP A 18 7.88 -3.99 -6.31
N GLU A 19 8.05 -5.11 -5.60
CA GLU A 19 6.97 -6.06 -5.30
C GLU A 19 5.86 -5.41 -4.48
N ILE A 20 6.20 -4.62 -3.44
CA ILE A 20 5.22 -3.84 -2.66
C ILE A 20 4.48 -2.85 -3.55
N ALA A 21 5.19 -2.11 -4.41
CA ALA A 21 4.57 -1.16 -5.33
C ALA A 21 3.58 -1.86 -6.28
N GLN A 22 3.95 -3.04 -6.79
CA GLN A 22 3.07 -3.86 -7.62
C GLN A 22 1.85 -4.34 -6.85
N ALA A 23 2.02 -4.84 -5.62
CA ALA A 23 0.93 -5.28 -4.76
C ALA A 23 -0.07 -4.15 -4.49
N LEU A 24 0.41 -2.94 -4.17
CA LEU A 24 -0.43 -1.75 -3.99
C LEU A 24 -1.19 -1.40 -5.28
N SER A 25 -0.49 -1.34 -6.42
CA SER A 25 -1.10 -0.98 -7.70
C SER A 25 -2.17 -1.97 -8.17
N ARG A 26 -2.03 -3.25 -7.82
CA ARG A 26 -2.97 -4.33 -8.16
C ARG A 26 -4.03 -4.56 -7.09
N GLN A 27 -4.04 -3.75 -6.02
CA GLN A 27 -4.91 -3.91 -4.86
C GLN A 27 -4.83 -5.30 -4.22
N ASN A 28 -3.66 -5.95 -4.35
CA ASN A 28 -3.41 -7.27 -3.80
C ASN A 28 -2.82 -7.14 -2.40
N PHE A 29 -3.70 -6.84 -1.44
CA PHE A 29 -3.30 -6.53 -0.06
C PHE A 29 -2.95 -7.77 0.76
N GLU A 30 -3.28 -8.97 0.29
CA GLU A 30 -3.04 -10.23 1.02
C GLU A 30 -1.55 -10.46 1.31
N TYR A 31 -0.68 -10.10 0.37
CA TYR A 31 0.77 -10.32 0.47
C TYR A 31 1.54 -9.14 1.05
N LEU A 32 0.91 -7.98 1.25
CA LEU A 32 1.58 -6.79 1.78
C LEU A 32 2.24 -6.99 3.15
N PRO A 33 1.62 -7.68 4.13
CA PRO A 33 2.24 -7.93 5.42
C PRO A 33 3.55 -8.72 5.31
N GLU A 34 3.57 -9.74 4.44
CA GLU A 34 4.76 -10.56 4.20
C GLU A 34 5.88 -9.74 3.55
N LEU A 35 5.56 -8.99 2.49
CA LEU A 35 6.53 -8.15 1.78
C LEU A 35 7.11 -7.05 2.68
N THR A 36 6.26 -6.40 3.50
CA THR A 36 6.71 -5.37 4.44
C THR A 36 7.60 -5.94 5.55
N GLN A 37 7.26 -7.13 6.07
CA GLN A 37 8.11 -7.84 7.03
C GLN A 37 9.46 -8.21 6.42
N ARG A 38 9.46 -8.77 5.20
CA ARG A 38 10.70 -9.11 4.48
C ARG A 38 11.58 -7.87 4.28
N ARG A 39 11.00 -6.76 3.81
CA ARG A 39 11.72 -5.49 3.63
C ARG A 39 12.28 -4.95 4.94
N SER A 40 11.53 -5.07 6.04
CA SER A 40 11.98 -4.66 7.38
C SER A 40 13.19 -5.47 7.85
N LEU A 41 13.18 -6.80 7.63
CA LEU A 41 14.32 -7.67 7.95
C LEU A 41 15.56 -7.32 7.14
N LEU A 42 15.42 -7.06 5.84
CA LEU A 42 16.54 -6.65 4.99
C LEU A 42 17.12 -5.29 5.42
N LEU A 43 16.27 -4.33 5.79
CA LEU A 43 16.73 -3.05 6.33
C LEU A 43 17.48 -3.22 7.65
N ALA A 44 17.00 -4.10 8.53
CA ALA A 44 17.68 -4.41 9.78
C ALA A 44 19.05 -5.07 9.55
N GLN A 45 19.15 -5.96 8.55
CA GLN A 45 20.43 -6.54 8.13
C GLN A 45 21.37 -5.48 7.57
N LEU A 46 20.87 -4.60 6.69
CA LEU A 46 21.67 -3.51 6.11
C LEU A 46 22.27 -2.60 7.18
N GLN A 47 21.53 -2.30 8.25
CA GLN A 47 22.01 -1.50 9.38
C GLN A 47 23.18 -2.13 10.15
N GLN A 48 23.36 -3.46 10.05
CA GLN A 48 24.47 -4.17 10.69
C GLN A 48 25.75 -4.13 9.85
N HIS A 49 25.68 -3.71 8.59
CA HIS A 49 26.83 -3.59 7.72
C HIS A 49 27.46 -2.20 7.80
N PRO A 50 28.81 -2.12 7.83
CA PRO A 50 29.49 -0.84 7.74
C PRO A 50 29.20 -0.19 6.38
N LEU A 51 29.11 1.14 6.38
CA LEU A 51 29.05 1.92 5.16
C LEU A 51 30.39 1.78 4.41
N PRO A 52 30.39 1.79 3.08
CA PRO A 52 31.63 1.80 2.32
C PRO A 52 32.46 3.04 2.69
N GLU A 53 33.72 2.81 3.11
CA GLU A 53 34.64 3.87 3.55
C GLU A 53 35.14 4.76 2.42
N SER A 54 35.00 4.29 1.18
CA SER A 54 35.40 5.00 -0.04
C SER A 54 34.20 5.19 -0.95
N PHE A 55 34.30 6.18 -1.84
CA PHE A 55 33.28 6.43 -2.83
C PHE A 55 33.11 5.20 -3.74
N ASP A 56 31.93 4.61 -3.68
CA ASP A 56 31.50 3.54 -4.58
C ASP A 56 30.36 4.09 -5.46
N PRO A 57 30.59 4.24 -6.78
CA PRO A 57 29.57 4.73 -7.70
C PRO A 57 28.28 3.90 -7.66
N GLU A 58 28.41 2.59 -7.46
CA GLU A 58 27.28 1.68 -7.46
C GLU A 58 26.43 1.87 -6.20
N TRP A 59 27.09 2.03 -5.06
CA TRP A 59 26.43 2.36 -3.80
C TRP A 59 25.59 3.64 -3.92
N GLU A 60 26.15 4.68 -4.54
CA GLU A 60 25.44 5.95 -4.72
C GLU A 60 24.23 5.82 -5.65
N VAL A 61 24.35 5.05 -6.73
CA VAL A 61 23.21 4.77 -7.62
C VAL A 61 22.09 4.06 -6.87
N LEU A 62 22.42 3.01 -6.10
CA LEU A 62 21.45 2.25 -5.31
C LEU A 62 20.83 3.11 -4.21
N ARG A 63 21.61 3.98 -3.55
CA ARG A 63 21.11 4.93 -2.55
C ARG A 63 20.11 5.93 -3.14
N VAL A 64 20.38 6.45 -4.32
CA VAL A 64 19.46 7.35 -5.03
C VAL A 64 18.18 6.60 -5.41
N ALA A 65 18.31 5.39 -5.95
CA ALA A 65 17.18 4.54 -6.30
C ALA A 65 16.29 4.23 -5.07
N LEU A 66 16.90 3.91 -3.92
CA LEU A 66 16.18 3.61 -2.68
C LEU A 66 15.36 4.81 -2.19
N ASN A 67 15.94 6.01 -2.25
CA ASN A 67 15.24 7.24 -1.89
C ASN A 67 14.08 7.55 -2.84
N ALA A 68 14.27 7.36 -4.14
CA ALA A 68 13.22 7.54 -5.14
C ALA A 68 12.08 6.54 -4.92
N GLN A 69 12.41 5.27 -4.67
CA GLN A 69 11.44 4.23 -4.39
C GLN A 69 10.66 4.50 -3.10
N HIS A 70 11.32 4.97 -2.03
CA HIS A 70 10.64 5.32 -0.79
C HIS A 70 9.58 6.41 -1.01
N ARG A 71 9.91 7.47 -1.75
CA ARG A 71 8.93 8.52 -2.09
C ARG A 71 7.74 7.95 -2.87
N ARG A 72 8.02 7.16 -3.91
CA ARG A 72 6.98 6.52 -4.73
C ARG A 72 6.06 5.62 -3.91
N LEU A 73 6.62 4.83 -2.99
CA LEU A 73 5.82 3.96 -2.13
C LEU A 73 4.91 4.76 -1.19
N ASN A 74 5.40 5.87 -0.62
CA ASN A 74 4.56 6.74 0.21
C ASN A 74 3.41 7.35 -0.60
N GLU A 75 3.66 7.78 -1.83
CA GLU A 75 2.62 8.28 -2.74
C GLU A 75 1.57 7.20 -3.05
N LEU A 76 2.01 5.97 -3.36
CA LEU A 76 1.10 4.85 -3.61
C LEU A 76 0.28 4.48 -2.38
N LEU A 77 0.88 4.47 -1.19
CA LEU A 77 0.17 4.20 0.06
C LEU A 77 -0.89 5.28 0.32
N ALA A 78 -0.54 6.56 0.21
CA ALA A 78 -1.49 7.66 0.39
C ALA A 78 -2.65 7.59 -0.62
N GLU A 79 -2.38 7.22 -1.87
CA GLU A 79 -3.43 7.00 -2.87
C GLU A 79 -4.33 5.82 -2.51
N THR A 80 -3.74 4.70 -2.11
CA THR A 80 -4.47 3.49 -1.70
C THR A 80 -5.36 3.77 -0.49
N GLU A 81 -4.85 4.50 0.51
CA GLU A 81 -5.63 4.92 1.68
C GLU A 81 -6.84 5.78 1.30
N ARG A 82 -6.66 6.74 0.37
CA ARG A 82 -7.76 7.56 -0.14
C ARG A 82 -8.83 6.72 -0.83
N GLN A 83 -8.41 5.77 -1.68
CA GLN A 83 -9.34 4.88 -2.39
C GLN A 83 -10.12 3.99 -1.43
N LEU A 84 -9.45 3.40 -0.43
CA LEU A 84 -10.10 2.57 0.59
C LEU A 84 -11.09 3.38 1.44
N ALA A 85 -10.73 4.61 1.82
CA ALA A 85 -11.63 5.49 2.56
C ALA A 85 -12.89 5.82 1.76
N GLN A 86 -12.76 6.09 0.45
CA GLN A 86 -13.90 6.31 -0.43
C GLN A 86 -14.78 5.07 -0.56
N ALA A 87 -14.18 3.89 -0.79
CA ALA A 87 -14.93 2.63 -0.88
C ALA A 87 -15.71 2.33 0.41
N LEU A 88 -15.13 2.61 1.58
CA LEU A 88 -15.83 2.46 2.86
C LEU A 88 -17.03 3.41 2.98
N LEU A 89 -16.89 4.66 2.56
CA LEU A 89 -18.01 5.61 2.54
C LEU A 89 -19.13 5.13 1.62
N GLU A 90 -18.81 4.63 0.42
CA GLU A 90 -19.78 4.09 -0.52
C GLU A 90 -20.55 2.90 0.07
N VAL A 91 -19.85 1.98 0.76
CA VAL A 91 -20.47 0.84 1.44
C VAL A 91 -21.42 1.31 2.54
N GLU A 92 -21.04 2.31 3.34
CA GLU A 92 -21.91 2.87 4.37
C GLU A 92 -23.13 3.58 3.80
N HIS A 93 -22.98 4.33 2.71
CA HIS A 93 -24.10 4.92 1.98
C HIS A 93 -25.05 3.86 1.43
N TYR A 94 -24.51 2.79 0.84
CA TYR A 94 -25.31 1.67 0.34
C TYR A 94 -26.09 0.98 1.46
N LYS A 95 -25.47 0.71 2.61
CA LYS A 95 -26.15 0.14 3.78
C LYS A 95 -27.30 1.03 4.26
N ARG A 96 -27.08 2.34 4.39
CA ARG A 96 -28.11 3.30 4.80
C ARG A 96 -29.27 3.35 3.81
N ALA A 97 -28.99 3.41 2.51
CA ALA A 97 -30.02 3.38 1.48
C ALA A 97 -30.84 2.09 1.56
N ARG A 98 -30.18 0.93 1.71
CA ARG A 98 -30.85 -0.36 1.87
C ARG A 98 -31.75 -0.41 3.10
N HIS A 99 -31.32 0.13 4.24
CA HIS A 99 -32.15 0.22 5.43
C HIS A 99 -33.37 1.11 5.21
N GLN A 100 -33.21 2.28 4.58
CA GLN A 100 -34.32 3.18 4.25
C GLN A 100 -35.37 2.52 3.33
N TYR A 101 -34.93 1.76 2.32
CA TYR A 101 -35.84 1.02 1.43
C TYR A 101 -36.55 -0.16 2.13
N GLN A 102 -35.93 -0.76 3.15
CA GLN A 102 -36.57 -1.82 3.94
C GLN A 102 -37.59 -1.27 4.94
N GLU A 103 -37.34 -0.09 5.50
CA GLU A 103 -38.25 0.61 6.40
C GLU A 103 -39.43 1.24 5.65
N THR A 104 -39.21 1.74 4.43
CA THR A 104 -40.27 2.19 3.51
C THR A 104 -40.92 0.99 2.80
N SER A 105 -41.61 0.16 3.58
CA SER A 105 -42.41 -0.92 3.00
C SER A 105 -43.46 -0.33 2.03
N PRO A 106 -43.59 -0.82 0.78
CA PRO A 106 -44.47 -0.23 -0.24
C PRO A 106 -45.97 -0.21 0.14
N ARG A 107 -46.35 -0.92 1.20
CA ARG A 107 -47.70 -0.91 1.78
C ARG A 107 -48.06 0.39 2.52
N GLN A 108 -47.09 1.17 2.99
CA GLN A 108 -47.38 2.43 3.69
C GLN A 108 -47.65 3.57 2.71
N VAL A 109 -46.86 3.69 1.64
CA VAL A 109 -47.04 4.71 0.59
C VAL A 109 -48.37 4.54 -0.14
N LEU A 110 -48.75 3.29 -0.50
CA LEU A 110 -50.03 3.01 -1.15
C LEU A 110 -51.28 3.27 -0.28
N ARG A 111 -51.14 3.37 1.06
CA ARG A 111 -52.27 3.66 1.96
C ARG A 111 -52.50 5.14 2.21
N GLU A 112 -51.48 5.98 2.05
CA GLU A 112 -51.64 7.43 2.14
C GLU A 112 -52.24 8.01 0.86
N ASP A 113 -51.84 7.52 -0.32
CA ASP A 113 -52.38 7.99 -1.61
C ASP A 113 -53.83 7.53 -1.91
N LEU A 114 -54.36 6.56 -1.18
CA LEU A 114 -55.74 6.06 -1.33
C LEU A 114 -56.72 6.64 -0.29
N ARG A 115 -56.28 7.58 0.56
CA ARG A 115 -57.11 8.30 1.53
C ARG A 115 -57.31 9.80 1.19
N GLY A 116 -56.85 10.24 0.03
CA GLY A 116 -57.16 11.54 -0.57
C GLY A 116 -58.46 11.52 -1.36
#